data_AF-A0A552HBD2-F1
#
_entry.id   AF-A0A552HBD2-F1
#
_cell.length_a   1.000
_cell.length_b   1.000
_cell.length_c   1.000
_cell.angle_alpha   90.00
_cell.angle_beta   90.00
_cell.angle_gamma   90.00
#
_symmetry.space_group_name_H-M   'P 1'
#
loop_
_entity.id
_entity.type
_entity.pdbx_description
1 polymer ?
#
loop_
_entity_poly.entity_id
_entity_poly.type
_entity_poly.pdbx_seq_one_letter_code
_entity_poly.pdbx_strand_id
1 'polypeptide(L)'
;MSVRYFCTTIKTIEGDRVFWCEVPQLRKSINAIAGSVANDEAVYVYLWQWLQNDPNNQLVKSHWMVFLQYRSSMVTQRVYQNVGHRVDADYETLFYYLLNLLATAIINNPSNFYGNFQEKKTQPGFFRLILEKWTDKKLRNTLYNFLRGEYKTIGRTNLGIVSLFSANKIQKILRTSGILTENYLLIFNCFREVKKASLRSLDKWQEEDWQQVIDRLHQLQPQVIITIEEVQAKLNQIGEIMRNHIDPPYSKFEPNNYDHDSNYFWDNLPSKKQSQDLLQQQEIQEDIKKLLITQEEEVKQIVYCYYHQKMTQAQIANRLGVHSSTISREITQLCKKVYQLLCAREGKDCPKLLNEIQLESRQKQEIDAYLEYFCQSYLTQN
;
A
#
# COMPACT_ATOMS: atom_id res chain seq x y z
N MET A 1 25.50 -7.80 12.29
CA MET A 1 24.11 -7.52 12.76
C MET A 1 23.42 -8.85 12.88
N SER A 2 23.05 -9.25 14.10
CA SER A 2 22.72 -10.63 14.48
C SER A 2 21.21 -10.96 14.42
N VAL A 3 20.82 -12.22 14.65
CA VAL A 3 19.45 -12.70 14.88
C VAL A 3 18.75 -11.84 15.94
N ARG A 4 19.49 -11.28 16.91
CA ARG A 4 18.95 -10.26 17.83
C ARG A 4 18.39 -9.04 17.10
N TYR A 5 18.97 -8.59 15.99
CA TYR A 5 18.49 -7.46 15.18
C TYR A 5 17.18 -7.79 14.45
N PHE A 6 16.99 -9.02 13.98
CA PHE A 6 15.69 -9.49 13.48
C PHE A 6 14.65 -9.52 14.62
N CYS A 7 15.08 -9.86 15.84
CA CYS A 7 14.24 -9.86 17.03
C CYS A 7 13.97 -8.47 17.63
N THR A 8 14.91 -7.51 17.53
CA THR A 8 14.82 -6.19 18.19
C THR A 8 14.30 -5.11 17.27
N THR A 9 14.68 -5.09 15.99
CA THR A 9 14.30 -4.02 15.05
C THR A 9 12.84 -4.11 14.64
N ILE A 10 12.29 -5.32 14.49
CA ILE A 10 10.85 -5.50 14.25
C ILE A 10 10.05 -5.15 15.51
N LYS A 11 10.57 -5.50 16.70
CA LYS A 11 9.99 -5.12 18.00
C LYS A 11 10.07 -3.61 18.29
N THR A 12 11.07 -2.90 17.74
CA THR A 12 11.19 -1.44 17.89
C THR A 12 10.39 -0.66 16.87
N ILE A 13 10.11 -1.21 15.68
CA ILE A 13 9.31 -0.56 14.63
C ILE A 13 7.80 -0.83 14.81
N GLU A 14 7.40 -2.01 15.29
CA GLU A 14 5.98 -2.41 15.41
C GLU A 14 5.50 -2.69 16.86
N GLY A 15 6.38 -2.56 17.87
CA GLY A 15 6.04 -2.94 19.25
C GLY A 15 5.75 -4.44 19.39
N ASP A 16 4.79 -4.82 20.24
CA ASP A 16 4.39 -6.21 20.46
C ASP A 16 3.61 -6.83 19.28
N ARG A 17 3.25 -6.04 18.25
CA ARG A 17 2.37 -6.44 17.13
C ARG A 17 3.01 -7.38 16.09
N VAL A 18 4.21 -7.87 16.38
CA VAL A 18 4.93 -8.75 15.48
C VAL A 18 4.48 -10.18 15.71
N PHE A 19 3.75 -10.76 14.73
CA PHE A 19 3.06 -12.05 14.83
C PHE A 19 3.91 -13.20 15.41
N TRP A 20 5.22 -13.27 15.15
CA TRP A 20 6.08 -14.34 15.71
C TRP A 20 6.37 -14.19 17.21
N CYS A 21 6.35 -12.97 17.74
CA CYS A 21 6.46 -12.72 19.18
C CYS A 21 5.25 -13.31 19.87
N GLU A 22 4.04 -13.01 19.41
CA GLU A 22 2.80 -13.43 20.08
C GLU A 22 2.51 -14.93 19.97
N VAL A 23 3.06 -15.63 18.95
CA VAL A 23 2.89 -17.08 18.79
C VAL A 23 4.00 -17.84 19.53
N PRO A 24 3.72 -18.50 20.68
CA PRO A 24 4.76 -19.13 21.51
C PRO A 24 5.53 -20.23 20.77
N GLN A 25 4.89 -20.90 19.81
CA GLN A 25 5.50 -21.95 18.99
C GLN A 25 6.55 -21.38 18.03
N LEU A 26 6.27 -20.24 17.38
CA LEU A 26 7.22 -19.55 16.51
C LEU A 26 8.41 -19.02 17.30
N ARG A 27 8.14 -18.39 18.45
CA ARG A 27 9.16 -17.89 19.37
C ARG A 27 10.10 -19.01 19.85
N LYS A 28 9.54 -20.15 20.29
CA LYS A 28 10.34 -21.32 20.72
C LYS A 28 11.16 -21.91 19.58
N SER A 29 10.58 -22.02 18.38
CA SER A 29 11.25 -22.55 17.20
C SER A 29 12.41 -21.64 16.75
N ILE A 30 12.22 -20.32 16.69
CA ILE A 30 13.30 -19.37 16.35
C ILE A 30 14.40 -19.42 17.40
N ASN A 31 14.07 -19.46 18.70
CA ASN A 31 15.08 -19.54 19.75
C ASN A 31 15.88 -20.86 19.69
N ALA A 32 15.22 -21.98 19.35
CA ALA A 32 15.89 -23.25 19.15
C ALA A 32 16.81 -23.26 17.93
N ILE A 33 16.40 -22.62 16.83
CA ILE A 33 17.22 -22.45 15.62
C ILE A 33 18.40 -21.50 15.93
N ALA A 34 18.15 -20.34 16.52
CA ALA A 34 19.18 -19.38 16.89
C ALA A 34 20.21 -19.95 17.88
N GLY A 35 19.80 -20.89 18.73
CA GLY A 35 20.70 -21.63 19.61
C GLY A 35 21.49 -22.76 18.92
N SER A 36 21.10 -23.18 17.72
CA SER A 36 21.71 -24.30 16.98
C SER A 36 22.49 -23.91 15.73
N VAL A 37 22.32 -22.69 15.19
CA VAL A 37 23.09 -22.18 14.04
C VAL A 37 24.04 -21.06 14.43
N ALA A 38 25.27 -21.14 13.91
CA ALA A 38 26.39 -20.27 14.29
C ALA A 38 26.29 -18.81 13.77
N ASN A 39 25.49 -18.55 12.73
CA ASN A 39 25.31 -17.21 12.16
C ASN A 39 23.91 -16.99 11.54
N ASP A 40 23.54 -15.72 11.36
CA ASP A 40 22.25 -15.28 10.83
C ASP A 40 21.90 -15.89 9.48
N GLU A 41 22.88 -16.02 8.59
CA GLU A 41 22.67 -16.50 7.24
C GLU A 41 22.25 -17.97 7.23
N ALA A 42 22.82 -18.77 8.13
CA ALA A 42 22.45 -20.17 8.28
C ALA A 42 20.99 -20.35 8.71
N VAL A 43 20.38 -19.39 9.42
CA VAL A 43 18.93 -19.41 9.74
C VAL A 43 18.09 -19.30 8.47
N TYR A 44 18.44 -18.37 7.56
CA TYR A 44 17.70 -18.19 6.30
C TYR A 44 17.86 -19.39 5.38
N VAL A 45 19.07 -19.93 5.28
CA VAL A 45 19.35 -21.15 4.49
C VAL A 45 18.57 -22.32 5.07
N TYR A 46 18.55 -22.49 6.39
CA TYR A 46 17.79 -23.56 7.05
C TYR A 46 16.28 -23.45 6.80
N LEU A 47 15.69 -22.26 6.98
CA LEU A 47 14.26 -22.03 6.72
C LEU A 47 13.89 -22.21 5.25
N TRP A 48 14.82 -21.90 4.34
CA TRP A 48 14.66 -22.14 2.91
C TRP A 48 14.69 -23.61 2.57
N GLN A 49 15.69 -24.35 3.05
CA GLN A 49 15.79 -25.79 2.86
C GLN A 49 14.60 -26.54 3.46
N TRP A 50 14.14 -26.13 4.65
CA TRP A 50 12.94 -26.69 5.26
C TRP A 50 11.69 -26.44 4.39
N LEU A 51 11.53 -25.23 3.84
CA LEU A 51 10.44 -24.94 2.92
C LEU A 51 10.51 -25.77 1.62
N GLN A 52 11.71 -26.03 1.10
CA GLN A 52 11.87 -26.88 -0.09
C GLN A 52 11.56 -28.35 0.20
N ASN A 53 11.98 -28.86 1.36
CA ASN A 53 11.81 -30.24 1.75
C ASN A 53 10.37 -30.57 2.19
N ASP A 54 9.70 -29.62 2.84
CA ASP A 54 8.29 -29.74 3.25
C ASP A 54 7.51 -28.46 2.94
N PRO A 55 7.09 -28.27 1.66
CA PRO A 55 6.37 -27.08 1.22
C PRO A 55 5.00 -26.91 1.86
N ASN A 56 4.46 -27.94 2.52
CA ASN A 56 3.16 -27.90 3.17
C ASN A 56 3.22 -27.65 4.68
N ASN A 57 4.42 -27.63 5.26
CA ASN A 57 4.62 -27.40 6.67
C ASN A 57 4.05 -26.04 7.11
N GLN A 58 3.07 -26.04 8.02
CA GLN A 58 2.45 -24.80 8.49
C GLN A 58 3.41 -23.94 9.32
N LEU A 59 4.34 -24.56 10.05
CA LEU A 59 5.32 -23.85 10.86
C LEU A 59 6.35 -23.13 9.96
N VAL A 60 6.86 -23.80 8.93
CA VAL A 60 7.79 -23.15 7.99
C VAL A 60 7.12 -22.02 7.22
N LYS A 61 5.86 -22.22 6.78
CA LYS A 61 5.06 -21.17 6.12
C LYS A 61 4.87 -19.96 7.03
N SER A 62 4.62 -20.17 8.31
CA SER A 62 4.45 -19.09 9.28
C SER A 62 5.73 -18.26 9.46
N HIS A 63 6.91 -18.91 9.49
CA HIS A 63 8.20 -18.20 9.49
C HIS A 63 8.41 -17.37 8.21
N TRP A 64 8.04 -17.91 7.04
CA TRP A 64 8.10 -17.18 5.79
C TRP A 64 7.12 -16.01 5.71
N MET A 65 5.91 -16.15 6.26
CA MET A 65 4.95 -15.06 6.37
C MET A 65 5.49 -13.90 7.19
N VAL A 66 6.13 -14.20 8.33
CA VAL A 66 6.78 -13.20 9.19
C VAL A 66 7.91 -12.48 8.45
N PHE A 67 8.76 -13.24 7.73
CA PHE A 67 9.80 -12.65 6.89
C PHE A 67 9.20 -11.69 5.85
N LEU A 68 8.14 -12.11 5.14
CA LEU A 68 7.47 -11.29 4.14
C LEU A 68 6.82 -10.03 4.74
N GLN A 69 6.19 -10.14 5.91
CA GLN A 69 5.62 -8.99 6.63
C GLN A 69 6.69 -7.95 6.95
N TYR A 70 7.82 -8.37 7.52
CA TYR A 70 8.94 -7.47 7.80
C TYR A 70 9.50 -6.81 6.54
N ARG A 71 9.69 -7.58 5.46
CA ARG A 71 10.14 -6.98 4.20
C ARG A 71 9.11 -6.01 3.63
N SER A 72 7.82 -6.26 3.85
CA SER A 72 6.73 -5.40 3.38
C SER A 72 6.75 -4.02 4.03
N SER A 73 6.99 -3.92 5.34
CA SER A 73 7.12 -2.60 6.00
C SER A 73 8.33 -1.82 5.46
N MET A 74 9.49 -2.47 5.31
CA MET A 74 10.71 -1.86 4.75
C MET A 74 10.56 -1.43 3.29
N VAL A 75 9.83 -2.20 2.48
CA VAL A 75 9.54 -1.84 1.09
C VAL A 75 8.52 -0.71 1.02
N THR A 76 7.48 -0.75 1.85
CA THR A 76 6.44 0.28 1.93
C THR A 76 7.03 1.63 2.27
N GLN A 77 7.92 1.69 3.28
CA GLN A 77 8.62 2.93 3.63
C GLN A 77 9.41 3.52 2.46
N ARG A 78 10.17 2.68 1.75
CA ARG A 78 10.93 3.11 0.58
C ARG A 78 10.04 3.55 -0.56
N VAL A 79 8.91 2.88 -0.80
CA VAL A 79 7.94 3.29 -1.81
C VAL A 79 7.33 4.64 -1.44
N TYR A 80 6.89 4.80 -0.19
CA TYR A 80 6.38 6.07 0.33
C TYR A 80 7.38 7.22 0.10
N GLN A 81 8.64 7.04 0.49
CA GLN A 81 9.68 8.08 0.28
C GLN A 81 9.82 8.48 -1.21
N ASN A 82 9.59 7.55 -2.13
CA ASN A 82 9.72 7.81 -3.56
C ASN A 82 8.47 8.43 -4.20
N VAL A 83 7.27 8.17 -3.68
CA VAL A 83 6.01 8.52 -4.36
C VAL A 83 5.01 9.28 -3.49
N GLY A 84 5.27 9.42 -2.19
CA GLY A 84 4.34 10.03 -1.24
C GLY A 84 3.95 11.45 -1.61
N HIS A 85 4.91 12.26 -2.08
CA HIS A 85 4.68 13.62 -2.59
C HIS A 85 3.74 13.72 -3.82
N ARG A 86 3.31 12.58 -4.39
CA ARG A 86 2.44 12.51 -5.56
C ARG A 86 1.04 12.02 -5.25
N VAL A 87 0.79 11.60 -4.03
CA VAL A 87 -0.48 11.02 -3.59
C VAL A 87 -1.08 11.95 -2.54
N ASP A 88 -2.38 12.21 -2.65
CA ASP A 88 -3.13 13.04 -1.69
C ASP A 88 -3.44 12.30 -0.40
N ALA A 89 -2.42 12.04 0.39
CA ALA A 89 -2.60 11.38 1.67
C ALA A 89 -1.48 11.77 2.63
N ASP A 90 -1.84 11.90 3.89
CA ASP A 90 -0.85 11.98 4.95
C ASP A 90 -0.03 10.69 5.03
N TYR A 91 1.11 10.79 5.73
CA TYR A 91 2.06 9.69 5.89
C TYR A 91 1.39 8.41 6.39
N GLU A 92 0.61 8.49 7.46
CA GLU A 92 0.06 7.32 8.13
C GLU A 92 -0.96 6.64 7.24
N THR A 93 -1.89 7.41 6.67
CA THR A 93 -2.92 6.90 5.77
C THR A 93 -2.30 6.18 4.56
N LEU A 94 -1.33 6.81 3.89
CA LEU A 94 -0.70 6.21 2.71
C LEU A 94 0.14 5.00 3.08
N PHE A 95 0.92 5.07 4.16
CA PHE A 95 1.76 3.98 4.61
C PHE A 95 0.92 2.73 4.95
N TYR A 96 -0.14 2.89 5.74
CA TYR A 96 -1.00 1.76 6.12
C TYR A 96 -1.80 1.21 4.94
N TYR A 97 -2.26 2.07 4.03
CA TYR A 97 -2.90 1.64 2.79
C TYR A 97 -1.96 0.74 1.96
N LEU A 98 -0.73 1.19 1.70
CA LEU A 98 0.27 0.42 0.96
C LEU A 98 0.61 -0.90 1.68
N LEU A 99 0.78 -0.87 3.00
CA LEU A 99 1.06 -2.06 3.78
C LEU A 99 -0.08 -3.08 3.69
N ASN A 100 -1.34 -2.64 3.75
CA ASN A 100 -2.53 -3.49 3.61
C ASN A 100 -2.63 -4.13 2.22
N LEU A 101 -2.27 -3.39 1.16
CA LEU A 101 -2.20 -3.95 -0.20
C LEU A 101 -1.18 -5.10 -0.29
N LEU A 102 -0.01 -4.94 0.31
CA LEU A 102 0.99 -6.01 0.38
C LEU A 102 0.54 -7.18 1.23
N ALA A 103 -0.02 -6.91 2.41
CA ALA A 103 -0.53 -7.95 3.30
C ALA A 103 -1.58 -8.83 2.59
N THR A 104 -2.53 -8.19 1.90
CA THR A 104 -3.55 -8.88 1.10
C THR A 104 -2.92 -9.72 -0.01
N ALA A 105 -1.96 -9.17 -0.75
CA ALA A 105 -1.29 -9.90 -1.83
C ALA A 105 -0.49 -11.11 -1.31
N ILE A 106 0.16 -10.97 -0.16
CA ILE A 106 0.93 -12.03 0.49
C ILE A 106 0.01 -13.14 1.01
N ILE A 107 -1.09 -12.80 1.68
CA ILE A 107 -2.06 -13.78 2.19
C ILE A 107 -2.63 -14.62 1.04
N ASN A 108 -2.98 -13.97 -0.07
CA ASN A 108 -3.58 -14.65 -1.22
C ASN A 108 -2.60 -15.57 -1.95
N ASN A 109 -1.31 -15.22 -2.02
CA ASN A 109 -0.32 -16.02 -2.73
C ASN A 109 1.11 -15.79 -2.20
N PRO A 110 1.48 -16.38 -1.06
CA PRO A 110 2.77 -16.12 -0.42
C PRO A 110 3.94 -16.65 -1.27
N SER A 111 3.73 -17.78 -1.97
CA SER A 111 4.76 -18.39 -2.81
C SER A 111 5.16 -17.54 -4.02
N ASN A 112 4.35 -16.57 -4.46
CA ASN A 112 4.76 -15.65 -5.53
C ASN A 112 5.98 -14.77 -5.14
N PHE A 113 6.22 -14.61 -3.84
CA PHE A 113 7.29 -13.74 -3.33
C PHE A 113 8.61 -14.49 -3.11
N TYR A 114 8.60 -15.83 -3.03
CA TYR A 114 9.80 -16.64 -2.79
C TYR A 114 9.93 -17.89 -3.69
N GLY A 115 8.85 -18.43 -4.25
CA GLY A 115 8.78 -19.77 -4.87
C GLY A 115 9.61 -19.99 -6.13
N ASN A 116 10.07 -18.93 -6.80
CA ASN A 116 10.95 -19.01 -7.98
C ASN A 116 12.38 -18.55 -7.69
N PHE A 117 12.74 -18.40 -6.42
CA PHE A 117 14.09 -18.03 -6.02
C PHE A 117 15.06 -19.19 -6.29
N GLN A 118 16.15 -18.92 -7.03
CA GLN A 118 17.14 -19.93 -7.40
C GLN A 118 18.39 -19.81 -6.52
N GLU A 119 18.47 -20.66 -5.50
CA GLU A 119 19.60 -20.75 -4.56
C GLU A 119 20.93 -21.10 -5.25
N LYS A 120 20.93 -21.93 -6.29
CA LYS A 120 22.17 -22.39 -6.97
C LYS A 120 23.03 -21.27 -7.60
N LYS A 121 22.52 -20.04 -7.65
CA LYS A 121 23.24 -18.85 -8.17
C LYS A 121 23.82 -17.97 -7.07
N THR A 122 23.61 -18.28 -5.80
CA THR A 122 24.11 -17.46 -4.69
C THR A 122 25.49 -17.94 -4.25
N GLN A 123 26.45 -17.01 -4.17
CA GLN A 123 27.74 -17.30 -3.54
C GLN A 123 27.55 -17.59 -2.05
N PRO A 124 28.34 -18.50 -1.45
CA PRO A 124 28.35 -18.69 0.01
C PRO A 124 28.61 -17.36 0.72
N GLY A 125 27.83 -17.01 1.74
CA GLY A 125 27.96 -15.73 2.45
C GLY A 125 27.02 -14.61 1.97
N PHE A 126 26.28 -14.82 0.87
CA PHE A 126 25.38 -13.81 0.28
C PHE A 126 23.92 -14.26 0.14
N PHE A 127 23.56 -15.45 0.62
CA PHE A 127 22.22 -16.03 0.42
C PHE A 127 21.13 -15.08 0.91
N ARG A 128 21.22 -14.65 2.17
CA ARG A 128 20.26 -13.73 2.80
C ARG A 128 20.10 -12.45 1.99
N LEU A 129 21.22 -11.82 1.61
CA LEU A 129 21.21 -10.51 0.96
C LEU A 129 20.57 -10.59 -0.43
N ILE A 130 20.82 -11.68 -1.17
CA ILE A 130 20.24 -11.91 -2.49
C ILE A 130 18.74 -12.24 -2.37
N LEU A 131 18.35 -13.06 -1.39
CA LEU A 131 16.95 -13.36 -1.09
C LEU A 131 16.15 -12.11 -0.70
N GLU A 132 16.70 -11.28 0.17
CA GLU A 132 16.09 -10.01 0.57
C GLU A 132 15.90 -9.08 -0.65
N LYS A 133 16.92 -8.91 -1.49
CA LYS A 133 16.82 -8.09 -2.72
C LYS A 133 15.78 -8.63 -3.70
N TRP A 134 15.72 -9.95 -3.86
CA TRP A 134 14.73 -10.60 -4.71
C TRP A 134 13.31 -10.35 -4.22
N THR A 135 13.08 -10.59 -2.93
CA THR A 135 11.78 -10.41 -2.26
C THR A 135 11.35 -8.95 -2.31
N ASP A 136 12.25 -8.02 -1.98
CA ASP A 136 12.00 -6.58 -2.05
C ASP A 136 11.58 -6.13 -3.44
N LYS A 137 12.25 -6.64 -4.48
CA LYS A 137 11.90 -6.33 -5.87
C LYS A 137 10.48 -6.80 -6.21
N LYS A 138 10.10 -8.00 -5.76
CA LYS A 138 8.74 -8.54 -5.95
C LYS A 138 7.70 -7.70 -5.23
N LEU A 139 7.89 -7.43 -3.94
CA LEU A 139 6.99 -6.59 -3.13
C LEU A 139 6.82 -5.19 -3.73
N ARG A 140 7.94 -4.52 -4.07
CA ARG A 140 7.91 -3.18 -4.66
C ARG A 140 7.16 -3.16 -5.98
N ASN A 141 7.40 -4.15 -6.85
CA ASN A 141 6.70 -4.24 -8.12
C ASN A 141 5.20 -4.48 -7.93
N THR A 142 4.80 -5.27 -6.92
CA THR A 142 3.40 -5.46 -6.55
C THR A 142 2.77 -4.12 -6.12
N LEU A 143 3.41 -3.34 -5.26
CA LEU A 143 2.92 -2.00 -4.89
C LEU A 143 2.79 -1.06 -6.08
N TYR A 144 3.82 -0.99 -6.93
CA TYR A 144 3.75 -0.17 -8.15
C TYR A 144 2.69 -0.66 -9.14
N ASN A 145 2.31 -1.94 -9.13
CA ASN A 145 1.19 -2.41 -9.94
C ASN A 145 -0.13 -1.87 -9.40
N PHE A 146 -0.35 -1.93 -8.09
CA PHE A 146 -1.56 -1.38 -7.46
C PHE A 146 -1.67 0.13 -7.67
N LEU A 147 -0.60 0.87 -7.35
CA LEU A 147 -0.57 2.33 -7.50
C LEU A 147 -0.78 2.76 -8.96
N ARG A 148 -0.34 1.97 -9.94
CA ARG A 148 -0.58 2.27 -11.36
C ARG A 148 -2.01 2.09 -11.83
N GLY A 149 -2.89 1.51 -11.00
CA GLY A 149 -4.34 1.57 -11.22
C GLY A 149 -4.86 3.00 -11.19
N GLU A 150 -4.27 3.85 -10.34
CA GLU A 150 -4.68 5.24 -10.14
C GLU A 150 -3.70 6.24 -10.78
N TYR A 151 -2.39 6.00 -10.64
CA TYR A 151 -1.33 6.91 -11.10
C TYR A 151 -0.46 6.24 -12.18
N LYS A 152 -0.66 6.64 -13.44
CA LYS A 152 -0.13 5.87 -14.60
C LYS A 152 1.39 5.87 -14.70
N THR A 153 2.08 6.80 -14.05
CA THR A 153 3.52 7.02 -14.17
C THR A 153 4.31 6.60 -12.94
N ILE A 154 3.65 6.19 -11.85
CA ILE A 154 4.31 5.72 -10.62
C ILE A 154 5.23 4.52 -10.92
N GLY A 155 6.43 4.55 -10.32
CA GLY A 155 7.42 3.47 -10.43
C GLY A 155 8.12 3.38 -11.78
N ARG A 156 7.90 4.34 -12.69
CA ARG A 156 8.50 4.37 -14.04
C ARG A 156 9.53 5.50 -14.16
N THR A 157 10.65 5.20 -14.81
CA THR A 157 11.64 6.23 -15.20
C THR A 157 11.05 7.16 -16.27
N ASN A 158 11.65 8.33 -16.46
CA ASN A 158 11.19 9.27 -17.50
C ASN A 158 11.23 8.65 -18.89
N LEU A 159 12.31 7.94 -19.23
CA LEU A 159 12.39 7.19 -20.49
C LEU A 159 11.34 6.06 -20.59
N GLY A 160 11.05 5.39 -19.47
CA GLY A 160 9.97 4.41 -19.38
C GLY A 160 8.60 5.03 -19.73
N ILE A 161 8.32 6.22 -19.17
CA ILE A 161 7.11 7.01 -19.44
C ILE A 161 7.03 7.39 -20.92
N VAL A 162 8.09 7.99 -21.47
CA VAL A 162 8.17 8.38 -22.90
C VAL A 162 7.80 7.23 -23.81
N SER A 163 8.30 6.04 -23.51
CA SER A 163 8.08 4.87 -24.36
C SER A 163 6.66 4.30 -24.36
N LEU A 164 5.80 4.71 -23.42
CA LEU A 164 4.44 4.20 -23.27
C LEU A 164 3.42 4.96 -24.10
N PHE A 165 3.70 6.22 -24.43
CA PHE A 165 2.73 7.11 -25.06
C PHE A 165 2.97 7.24 -26.56
N SER A 166 1.90 7.56 -27.29
CA SER A 166 1.97 7.83 -28.72
C SER A 166 2.59 9.20 -28.99
N ALA A 167 3.17 9.37 -30.19
CA ALA A 167 3.69 10.65 -30.66
C ALA A 167 2.64 11.76 -30.57
N ASN A 168 1.39 11.46 -30.95
CA ASN A 168 0.28 12.43 -30.88
C ASN A 168 0.01 12.90 -29.44
N LYS A 169 0.08 11.99 -28.46
CA LYS A 169 -0.15 12.33 -27.05
C LYS A 169 1.00 13.19 -26.51
N ILE A 170 2.25 12.83 -26.83
CA ILE A 170 3.44 13.62 -26.47
C ILE A 170 3.39 14.99 -27.12
N GLN A 171 3.12 15.08 -28.42
CA GLN A 171 2.98 16.34 -29.14
C GLN A 171 1.94 17.26 -28.51
N LYS A 172 0.74 16.73 -28.20
CA LYS A 172 -0.30 17.51 -27.54
C LYS A 172 0.19 18.10 -26.21
N ILE A 173 0.84 17.28 -25.38
CA ILE A 173 1.32 17.71 -24.06
C ILE A 173 2.46 18.72 -24.19
N LEU A 174 3.45 18.48 -25.05
CA LEU A 174 4.55 19.41 -25.29
C LEU A 174 4.07 20.77 -25.80
N ARG A 175 3.02 20.80 -26.64
CA ARG A 175 2.36 22.05 -27.08
C ARG A 175 1.74 22.79 -25.90
N THR A 176 0.98 22.10 -25.06
CA THR A 176 0.34 22.69 -23.88
C THR A 176 1.35 23.21 -22.87
N SER A 177 2.54 22.59 -22.78
CA SER A 177 3.64 23.06 -21.93
C SER A 177 4.49 24.17 -22.54
N GLY A 178 4.22 24.62 -23.78
CA GLY A 178 4.98 25.69 -24.44
C GLY A 178 6.42 25.33 -24.85
N ILE A 179 6.81 24.05 -24.77
CA ILE A 179 8.19 23.57 -25.00
C ILE A 179 8.30 22.84 -26.36
N LEU A 180 7.22 22.74 -27.13
CA LEU A 180 7.27 22.05 -28.41
C LEU A 180 8.27 22.73 -29.36
N THR A 181 9.40 22.06 -29.59
CA THR A 181 10.28 22.32 -30.73
C THR A 181 10.24 21.11 -31.67
N GLU A 182 10.43 21.32 -32.97
CA GLU A 182 10.43 20.24 -33.97
C GLU A 182 11.45 19.15 -33.63
N ASN A 183 12.58 19.54 -33.02
CA ASN A 183 13.64 18.63 -32.58
C ASN A 183 13.18 17.64 -31.50
N TYR A 184 12.29 18.01 -30.57
CA TYR A 184 11.82 17.07 -29.51
C TYR A 184 11.01 15.91 -30.08
N LEU A 185 10.13 16.18 -31.05
CA LEU A 185 9.31 15.13 -31.66
C LEU A 185 10.14 14.23 -32.58
N LEU A 186 11.08 14.81 -33.33
CA LEU A 186 11.96 14.05 -34.19
C LEU A 186 12.81 13.06 -33.37
N ILE A 187 13.46 13.54 -32.31
CA ILE A 187 14.25 12.70 -31.40
C ILE A 187 13.40 11.59 -30.78
N PHE A 188 12.17 11.93 -30.33
CA PHE A 188 11.24 10.93 -29.80
C PHE A 188 10.89 9.85 -30.82
N ASN A 189 10.62 10.23 -32.07
CA ASN A 189 10.25 9.29 -33.13
C ASN A 189 11.42 8.34 -33.46
N CYS A 190 12.63 8.87 -33.62
CA CYS A 190 13.84 8.06 -33.81
C CYS A 190 14.04 7.07 -32.65
N PHE A 191 13.93 7.54 -31.41
CA PHE A 191 14.02 6.69 -30.22
C PHE A 191 12.97 5.56 -30.25
N ARG A 192 11.73 5.87 -30.64
CA ARG A 192 10.64 4.89 -30.68
C ARG A 192 10.85 3.85 -31.77
N GLU A 193 11.38 4.24 -32.94
CA GLU A 193 11.72 3.32 -34.03
C GLU A 193 12.80 2.32 -33.58
N VAL A 194 13.91 2.82 -33.06
CA VAL A 194 15.01 1.98 -32.55
C VAL A 194 14.51 1.07 -31.43
N LYS A 195 13.68 1.60 -30.52
CA LYS A 195 13.11 0.79 -29.44
C LYS A 195 12.21 -0.33 -29.92
N LYS A 196 11.40 -0.10 -30.96
CA LYS A 196 10.55 -1.15 -31.54
C LYS A 196 11.37 -2.23 -32.23
N ALA A 197 12.51 -1.87 -32.82
CA ALA A 197 13.42 -2.80 -33.47
C ALA A 197 14.31 -3.56 -32.47
N SER A 198 14.59 -2.97 -31.30
CA SER A 198 15.45 -3.58 -30.28
C SER A 198 14.74 -4.71 -29.51
N LEU A 199 15.42 -5.85 -29.42
CA LEU A 199 15.03 -6.96 -28.54
C LEU A 199 15.47 -6.73 -27.07
N ARG A 200 16.29 -5.72 -26.81
CA ARG A 200 16.79 -5.40 -25.46
C ARG A 200 15.81 -4.50 -24.73
N SER A 201 15.62 -4.79 -23.44
CA SER A 201 14.88 -3.89 -22.56
C SER A 201 15.65 -2.59 -22.35
N LEU A 202 14.93 -1.47 -22.23
CA LEU A 202 15.50 -0.12 -22.19
C LEU A 202 16.50 0.08 -21.04
N ASP A 203 16.31 -0.61 -19.91
CA ASP A 203 17.22 -0.62 -18.76
C ASP A 203 18.58 -1.31 -19.04
N LYS A 204 18.70 -1.99 -20.18
CA LYS A 204 19.91 -2.70 -20.60
C LYS A 204 20.56 -2.10 -21.85
N TRP A 205 20.01 -1.00 -22.35
CA TRP A 205 20.58 -0.33 -23.52
C TRP A 205 22.01 0.11 -23.23
N GLN A 206 22.88 -0.16 -24.19
CA GLN A 206 24.29 0.23 -24.18
C GLN A 206 24.50 1.43 -25.11
N GLU A 207 25.72 1.93 -25.18
CA GLU A 207 26.09 3.09 -26.02
C GLU A 207 25.71 2.87 -27.48
N GLU A 208 25.86 1.65 -28.00
CA GLU A 208 25.54 1.32 -29.39
C GLU A 208 24.03 1.37 -29.69
N ASP A 209 23.19 1.12 -28.70
CA ASP A 209 21.72 1.24 -28.84
C ASP A 209 21.34 2.73 -28.96
N TRP A 210 22.03 3.62 -28.23
CA TRP A 210 21.82 5.06 -28.32
C TRP A 210 22.41 5.66 -29.59
N GLN A 211 23.54 5.14 -30.05
CA GLN A 211 24.15 5.58 -31.31
C GLN A 211 23.22 5.33 -32.49
N GLN A 212 22.47 4.22 -32.52
CA GLN A 212 21.46 3.97 -33.54
C GLN A 212 20.36 5.04 -33.58
N VAL A 213 20.01 5.64 -32.44
CA VAL A 213 19.03 6.74 -32.39
C VAL A 213 19.61 7.99 -33.05
N ILE A 214 20.89 8.28 -32.79
CA ILE A 214 21.62 9.40 -33.40
C ILE A 214 21.79 9.18 -34.90
N ASP A 215 22.19 7.98 -35.32
CA ASP A 215 22.37 7.64 -36.74
C ASP A 215 21.04 7.82 -37.49
N ARG A 216 19.93 7.40 -36.88
CA ARG A 216 18.60 7.61 -37.44
C ARG A 216 18.22 9.09 -37.51
N LEU A 217 18.61 9.88 -36.51
CA LEU A 217 18.42 11.33 -36.51
C LEU A 217 19.22 12.00 -37.63
N HIS A 218 20.50 11.66 -37.79
CA HIS A 218 21.37 12.18 -38.84
C HIS A 218 20.88 11.82 -40.25
N GLN A 219 20.28 10.65 -40.44
CA GLN A 219 19.64 10.31 -41.72
C GLN A 219 18.48 11.26 -42.09
N LEU A 220 17.73 11.74 -41.09
CA LEU A 220 16.58 12.62 -41.30
C LEU A 220 16.98 14.10 -41.29
N GLN A 221 17.99 14.46 -40.51
CA GLN A 221 18.55 15.81 -40.41
C GLN A 221 20.08 15.76 -40.26
N PRO A 222 20.83 15.68 -41.39
CA PRO A 222 22.30 15.52 -41.38
C PRO A 222 23.05 16.66 -40.68
N GLN A 223 22.45 17.85 -40.62
CA GLN A 223 23.03 19.04 -40.02
C GLN A 223 22.93 19.11 -38.49
N VAL A 224 22.16 18.21 -37.85
CA VAL A 224 22.00 18.21 -36.40
C VAL A 224 23.20 17.50 -35.77
N ILE A 225 24.03 18.24 -35.05
CA ILE A 225 25.09 17.67 -34.20
C ILE A 225 24.51 17.55 -32.80
N ILE A 226 24.36 16.32 -32.31
CA ILE A 226 23.84 16.04 -30.97
C ILE A 226 24.59 14.86 -30.35
N THR A 227 24.84 14.91 -29.05
CA THR A 227 25.47 13.80 -28.32
C THR A 227 24.46 12.81 -27.75
N ILE A 228 24.93 11.65 -27.29
CA ILE A 228 24.09 10.64 -26.61
C ILE A 228 23.47 11.24 -25.35
N GLU A 229 24.24 11.99 -24.57
CA GLU A 229 23.78 12.64 -23.34
C GLU A 229 22.67 13.65 -23.63
N GLU A 230 22.80 14.43 -24.70
CA GLU A 230 21.79 15.40 -25.10
C GLU A 230 20.49 14.75 -25.56
N VAL A 231 20.58 13.65 -26.32
CA VAL A 231 19.40 12.84 -26.69
C VAL A 231 18.70 12.30 -25.45
N GLN A 232 19.46 11.69 -24.52
CA GLN A 232 18.91 11.15 -23.28
C GLN A 232 18.31 12.26 -22.41
N ALA A 233 18.95 13.42 -22.31
CA ALA A 233 18.45 14.57 -21.55
C ALA A 233 17.12 15.08 -22.11
N LYS A 234 17.02 15.23 -23.44
CA LYS A 234 15.78 15.67 -24.10
C LYS A 234 14.64 14.67 -23.92
N LEU A 235 14.92 13.37 -24.05
CA LEU A 235 13.93 12.32 -23.79
C LEU A 235 13.52 12.30 -22.31
N ASN A 236 14.46 12.46 -21.38
CA ASN A 236 14.16 12.56 -19.96
C ASN A 236 13.27 13.77 -19.64
N GLN A 237 13.53 14.91 -20.29
CA GLN A 237 12.71 16.11 -20.15
C GLN A 237 11.28 15.88 -20.67
N ILE A 238 11.12 15.24 -21.84
CA ILE A 238 9.78 14.84 -22.32
C ILE A 238 9.09 13.96 -21.28
N GLY A 239 9.79 12.96 -20.73
CA GLY A 239 9.23 12.06 -19.73
C GLY A 239 8.80 12.77 -18.45
N GLU A 240 9.58 13.77 -18.01
CA GLU A 240 9.27 14.58 -16.84
C GLU A 240 8.05 15.49 -17.08
N ILE A 241 7.95 16.11 -18.25
CA ILE A 241 6.77 16.91 -18.63
C ILE A 241 5.53 16.02 -18.69
N MET A 242 5.65 14.85 -19.33
CA MET A 242 4.57 13.87 -19.44
C MET A 242 4.08 13.40 -18.07
N ARG A 243 5.01 13.07 -17.18
CA ARG A 243 4.73 12.70 -15.79
C ARG A 243 3.94 13.77 -15.07
N ASN A 244 4.44 15.00 -15.10
CA ASN A 244 3.83 16.14 -14.43
C ASN A 244 2.46 16.54 -15.01
N HIS A 245 2.18 16.19 -16.26
CA HIS A 245 0.88 16.43 -16.87
C HIS A 245 -0.13 15.31 -16.58
N ILE A 246 0.34 14.06 -16.45
CA ILE A 246 -0.53 12.89 -16.29
C ILE A 246 -0.84 12.63 -14.82
N ASP A 247 0.17 12.67 -13.97
CA ASP A 247 0.06 12.52 -12.52
C ASP A 247 0.78 13.73 -11.86
N PRO A 248 0.15 14.93 -11.86
CA PRO A 248 0.77 16.12 -11.31
C PRO A 248 1.11 15.92 -9.82
N PRO A 249 2.31 16.32 -9.36
CA PRO A 249 2.65 16.22 -7.94
C PRO A 249 1.79 17.19 -7.12
N TYR A 250 1.44 16.79 -5.90
CA TYR A 250 0.58 17.57 -5.02
C TYR A 250 1.20 18.93 -4.64
N SER A 251 2.53 18.99 -4.55
CA SER A 251 3.29 20.22 -4.26
C SER A 251 3.13 21.34 -5.30
N LYS A 252 2.55 21.08 -6.48
CA LYS A 252 2.23 22.13 -7.46
C LYS A 252 0.98 22.94 -7.12
N PHE A 253 0.19 22.46 -6.17
CA PHE A 253 -0.94 23.20 -5.62
C PHE A 253 -0.52 24.03 -4.41
N GLU A 254 0.64 23.76 -3.78
CA GLU A 254 1.22 24.64 -2.78
C GLU A 254 1.93 25.83 -3.45
N PRO A 255 1.49 27.08 -3.25
CA PRO A 255 2.16 28.23 -3.83
C PRO A 255 3.55 28.42 -3.18
N ASN A 256 4.60 28.40 -4.02
CA ASN A 256 6.00 28.59 -3.60
C ASN A 256 6.38 30.06 -3.29
N ASN A 257 5.45 31.01 -3.40
CA ASN A 257 5.71 32.41 -3.10
C ASN A 257 4.92 32.83 -1.87
N TYR A 258 5.57 32.75 -0.72
CA TYR A 258 5.18 33.54 0.45
C TYR A 258 5.69 34.99 0.25
N ASP A 259 5.17 35.68 -0.77
CA ASP A 259 5.26 37.13 -0.81
C ASP A 259 4.15 37.66 0.10
N HIS A 260 4.54 38.46 1.09
CA HIS A 260 3.73 38.81 2.26
C HIS A 260 2.46 39.65 1.97
N ASP A 261 2.13 39.96 0.72
CA ASP A 261 1.06 40.90 0.36
C ASP A 261 0.14 40.49 -0.81
N SER A 262 0.21 39.25 -1.33
CA SER A 262 -0.77 38.81 -2.35
C SER A 262 -1.86 37.93 -1.74
N ASN A 263 -3.10 38.45 -1.71
CA ASN A 263 -4.34 37.71 -1.48
C ASN A 263 -4.25 36.29 -2.06
N TYR A 264 -4.31 35.27 -1.20
CA TYR A 264 -4.04 33.90 -1.59
C TYR A 264 -5.07 33.43 -2.64
N PHE A 265 -4.62 32.67 -3.62
CA PHE A 265 -5.52 31.92 -4.51
C PHE A 265 -6.47 31.02 -3.70
N TRP A 266 -6.02 30.54 -2.54
CA TRP A 266 -6.82 29.81 -1.54
C TRP A 266 -7.89 30.64 -0.84
N ASP A 267 -7.72 31.96 -0.71
CA ASP A 267 -8.72 32.85 -0.13
C ASP A 267 -9.89 33.12 -1.10
N ASN A 268 -9.69 32.84 -2.40
CA ASN A 268 -10.69 33.00 -3.45
C ASN A 268 -11.31 31.68 -3.92
N LEU A 269 -10.81 30.55 -3.45
CA LEU A 269 -11.53 29.29 -3.57
C LEU A 269 -12.71 29.36 -2.61
N PRO A 270 -13.95 29.05 -3.04
CA PRO A 270 -15.05 28.91 -2.11
C PRO A 270 -14.59 27.87 -1.10
N SER A 271 -14.30 28.30 0.12
CA SER A 271 -13.83 27.41 1.17
C SER A 271 -14.86 26.29 1.23
N LYS A 272 -14.43 25.07 0.91
CA LYS A 272 -15.09 23.92 1.50
C LYS A 272 -14.81 24.10 2.97
N LYS A 273 -15.72 24.84 3.64
CA LYS A 273 -15.94 24.75 5.07
C LYS A 273 -15.72 23.29 5.41
N GLN A 274 -14.82 23.03 6.36
CA GLN A 274 -14.65 21.73 6.99
C GLN A 274 -16.04 21.09 7.04
N SER A 275 -16.27 20.06 6.21
CA SER A 275 -17.64 19.62 5.96
C SER A 275 -18.21 19.29 7.33
N GLN A 276 -19.36 19.87 7.67
CA GLN A 276 -20.04 19.57 8.93
C GLN A 276 -20.13 18.05 9.14
N ASP A 277 -20.17 17.29 8.04
CA ASP A 277 -20.06 15.83 7.94
C ASP A 277 -18.86 15.21 8.67
N LEU A 278 -17.64 15.76 8.61
CA LEU A 278 -16.45 15.18 9.27
C LEU A 278 -16.46 15.38 10.78
N LEU A 279 -16.89 16.56 11.25
CA LEU A 279 -17.09 16.84 12.67
C LEU A 279 -18.25 16.01 13.22
N GLN A 280 -19.36 15.92 12.47
CA GLN A 280 -20.49 15.06 12.83
C GLN A 280 -20.08 13.58 12.91
N GLN A 281 -19.26 13.08 11.99
CA GLN A 281 -18.77 11.70 12.04
C GLN A 281 -17.92 11.42 13.29
N GLN A 282 -16.99 12.32 13.66
CA GLN A 282 -16.18 12.16 14.86
C GLN A 282 -17.01 12.17 16.13
N GLU A 283 -18.00 13.07 16.21
CA GLU A 283 -18.89 13.14 17.35
C GLU A 283 -19.84 11.93 17.45
N ILE A 284 -20.34 11.41 16.31
CA ILE A 284 -21.13 10.17 16.24
C ILE A 284 -20.30 9.00 16.76
N GLN A 285 -19.02 8.92 16.39
CA GLN A 285 -18.10 7.87 16.85
C GLN A 285 -17.88 7.92 18.36
N GLU A 286 -17.71 9.11 18.95
CA GLU A 286 -17.57 9.26 20.41
C GLU A 286 -18.83 8.85 21.18
N ASP A 287 -20.01 9.12 20.64
CA ASP A 287 -21.26 8.73 21.30
C ASP A 287 -21.56 7.23 21.17
N ILE A 288 -21.25 6.61 20.02
CA ILE A 288 -21.29 5.16 19.86
C ILE A 288 -20.30 4.48 20.82
N LYS A 289 -19.11 5.06 20.99
CA LYS A 289 -18.10 4.59 21.96
C LYS A 289 -18.62 4.62 23.39
N LYS A 290 -19.23 5.74 23.83
CA LYS A 290 -19.87 5.82 25.17
C LYS A 290 -20.94 4.74 25.34
N LEU A 291 -21.80 4.55 24.34
CA LEU A 291 -22.82 3.50 24.35
C LEU A 291 -22.20 2.11 24.52
N LEU A 292 -21.13 1.79 23.80
CA LEU A 292 -20.48 0.48 23.84
C LEU A 292 -19.77 0.21 25.17
N ILE A 293 -19.14 1.23 25.77
CA ILE A 293 -18.51 1.11 27.10
C ILE A 293 -19.55 0.80 28.19
N THR A 294 -20.77 1.31 28.05
CA THR A 294 -21.86 1.06 29.02
C THR A 294 -22.56 -0.29 28.87
N GLN A 295 -22.24 -1.08 27.84
CA GLN A 295 -22.82 -2.42 27.70
C GLN A 295 -22.22 -3.41 28.71
N GLU A 296 -22.97 -4.47 29.00
CA GLU A 296 -22.50 -5.60 29.81
C GLU A 296 -21.31 -6.31 29.15
N GLU A 297 -20.47 -6.93 29.98
CA GLU A 297 -19.21 -7.54 29.54
C GLU A 297 -19.43 -8.66 28.52
N GLU A 298 -20.52 -9.42 28.68
CA GLU A 298 -20.93 -10.45 27.72
C GLU A 298 -21.24 -9.85 26.34
N VAL A 299 -21.96 -8.73 26.29
CA VAL A 299 -22.30 -8.03 25.04
C VAL A 299 -21.04 -7.47 24.38
N LYS A 300 -20.10 -6.92 25.16
CA LYS A 300 -18.81 -6.45 24.64
C LYS A 300 -18.01 -7.57 24.00
N GLN A 301 -17.96 -8.74 24.63
CA GLN A 301 -17.28 -9.92 24.07
C GLN A 301 -17.94 -10.41 22.78
N ILE A 302 -19.29 -10.38 22.71
CA ILE A 302 -20.03 -10.72 21.49
C ILE A 302 -19.68 -9.75 20.36
N VAL A 303 -19.72 -8.45 20.63
CA VAL A 303 -19.40 -7.38 19.66
C VAL A 303 -17.98 -7.51 19.14
N TYR A 304 -17.02 -7.75 20.05
CA TYR A 304 -15.63 -7.99 19.69
C TYR A 304 -15.49 -9.22 18.79
N CYS A 305 -16.03 -10.38 19.18
CA CYS A 305 -15.92 -11.60 18.39
C CYS A 305 -16.59 -11.47 17.01
N TYR A 306 -17.73 -10.76 16.94
CA TYR A 306 -18.50 -10.60 15.71
C TYR A 306 -17.90 -9.57 14.75
N TYR A 307 -17.61 -8.36 15.22
CA TYR A 307 -17.17 -7.26 14.36
C TYR A 307 -15.64 -7.18 14.19
N HIS A 308 -14.86 -7.52 15.24
CA HIS A 308 -13.39 -7.52 15.17
C HIS A 308 -12.85 -8.84 14.62
N GLN A 309 -13.22 -9.97 15.24
CA GLN A 309 -12.67 -11.29 14.86
C GLN A 309 -13.41 -11.95 13.69
N LYS A 310 -14.47 -11.32 13.17
CA LYS A 310 -15.29 -11.81 12.06
C LYS A 310 -15.81 -13.24 12.26
N MET A 311 -16.07 -13.62 13.51
CA MET A 311 -16.61 -14.93 13.84
C MET A 311 -18.10 -15.00 13.50
N THR A 312 -18.55 -16.15 12.98
CA THR A 312 -19.96 -16.44 12.78
C THR A 312 -20.69 -16.58 14.12
N GLN A 313 -22.01 -16.30 14.16
CA GLN A 313 -22.80 -16.39 15.39
C GLN A 313 -22.72 -17.78 16.04
N ALA A 314 -22.62 -18.85 15.25
CA ALA A 314 -22.45 -20.22 15.75
C ALA A 314 -21.08 -20.43 16.43
N GLN A 315 -20.01 -19.82 15.90
CA GLN A 315 -18.68 -19.88 16.51
C GLN A 315 -18.62 -19.08 17.82
N ILE A 316 -19.31 -17.94 17.89
CA ILE A 316 -19.40 -17.11 19.11
C ILE A 316 -20.21 -17.86 20.18
N ALA A 317 -21.35 -18.43 19.80
CA ALA A 317 -22.20 -19.26 20.67
C ALA A 317 -21.42 -20.40 21.32
N ASN A 318 -20.66 -21.16 20.52
CA ASN A 318 -19.81 -22.24 21.01
C ASN A 318 -18.69 -21.77 21.95
N ARG A 319 -18.14 -20.57 21.70
CA ARG A 319 -17.05 -20.01 22.50
C ARG A 319 -17.52 -19.47 23.85
N LEU A 320 -18.69 -18.84 23.87
CA LEU A 320 -19.25 -18.21 25.07
C LEU A 320 -20.17 -19.17 25.85
N GLY A 321 -20.45 -20.36 25.33
CA GLY A 321 -21.33 -21.35 25.98
C GLY A 321 -22.80 -20.95 25.98
N VAL A 322 -23.23 -20.15 25.00
CA VAL A 322 -24.61 -19.63 24.87
C VAL A 322 -25.24 -20.08 23.56
N HIS A 323 -26.57 -19.98 23.45
CA HIS A 323 -27.27 -20.35 22.22
C HIS A 323 -27.07 -19.29 21.11
N SER A 324 -27.02 -19.70 19.84
CA SER A 324 -26.80 -18.80 18.69
C SER A 324 -27.90 -17.74 18.53
N SER A 325 -29.13 -18.05 18.95
CA SER A 325 -30.24 -17.08 19.00
C SER A 325 -29.98 -15.93 19.97
N THR A 326 -29.24 -16.18 21.06
CA THR A 326 -28.84 -15.15 22.02
C THR A 326 -27.89 -14.17 21.34
N ILE A 327 -26.89 -14.66 20.62
CA ILE A 327 -25.93 -13.81 19.87
C ILE A 327 -26.66 -12.91 18.86
N SER A 328 -27.57 -13.48 18.08
CA SER A 328 -28.36 -12.71 17.11
C SER A 328 -29.22 -11.64 17.76
N ARG A 329 -29.83 -11.96 18.91
CA ARG A 329 -30.66 -11.02 19.68
C ARG A 329 -29.83 -9.87 20.22
N GLU A 330 -28.68 -10.14 20.84
CA GLU A 330 -27.83 -9.10 21.43
C GLU A 330 -27.26 -8.15 20.37
N ILE A 331 -26.80 -8.68 19.22
CA ILE A 331 -26.36 -7.84 18.08
C ILE A 331 -27.52 -6.98 17.58
N THR A 332 -28.70 -7.58 17.39
CA THR A 332 -29.88 -6.84 16.90
C THR A 332 -30.32 -5.74 17.87
N GLN A 333 -30.30 -6.01 19.18
CA GLN A 333 -30.62 -5.00 20.19
C GLN A 333 -29.59 -3.87 20.22
N LEU A 334 -28.31 -4.18 20.10
CA LEU A 334 -27.27 -3.18 20.01
C LEU A 334 -27.43 -2.30 18.76
N CYS A 335 -27.66 -2.89 17.58
CA CYS A 335 -27.88 -2.12 16.37
C CYS A 335 -29.07 -1.15 16.52
N LYS A 336 -30.14 -1.59 17.20
CA LYS A 336 -31.30 -0.72 17.48
C LYS A 336 -30.96 0.44 18.43
N LYS A 337 -30.13 0.20 19.45
CA LYS A 337 -29.64 1.27 20.35
C LYS A 337 -28.77 2.28 19.59
N VAL A 338 -27.88 1.82 18.71
CA VAL A 338 -27.07 2.70 17.84
C VAL A 338 -27.96 3.50 16.90
N TYR A 339 -28.98 2.87 16.31
CA TYR A 339 -29.95 3.56 15.46
C TYR A 339 -30.71 4.68 16.18
N GLN A 340 -31.19 4.43 17.42
CA GLN A 340 -31.83 5.48 18.23
C GLN A 340 -30.91 6.67 18.48
N LEU A 341 -29.62 6.40 18.73
CA LEU A 341 -28.60 7.42 18.94
C LEU A 341 -28.38 8.26 17.68
N LEU A 342 -28.32 7.62 16.50
CA LEU A 342 -28.20 8.32 15.22
C LEU A 342 -29.44 9.17 14.93
N CYS A 343 -30.66 8.64 15.12
CA CYS A 343 -31.89 9.40 14.93
C CYS A 343 -31.98 10.63 15.85
N ALA A 344 -31.61 10.48 17.13
CA ALA A 344 -31.60 11.57 18.09
C ALA A 344 -30.66 12.70 17.66
N ARG A 345 -29.49 12.36 17.09
CA ARG A 345 -28.53 13.34 16.55
C ARG A 345 -29.02 14.03 15.30
N GLU A 346 -29.71 13.31 14.42
CA GLU A 346 -30.30 13.87 13.21
C GLU A 346 -31.61 14.64 13.46
N GLY A 347 -32.07 14.72 14.71
CA GLY A 347 -33.34 15.36 15.08
C GLY A 347 -34.56 14.63 14.51
N LYS A 348 -34.43 13.34 14.18
CA LYS A 348 -35.50 12.50 13.62
C LYS A 348 -36.28 11.81 14.73
N ASP A 349 -37.60 11.74 14.58
CA ASP A 349 -38.45 10.96 15.45
C ASP A 349 -38.13 9.47 15.34
N CYS A 350 -37.81 8.84 16.47
CA CYS A 350 -37.52 7.42 16.57
C CYS A 350 -38.30 6.81 17.76
N PRO A 351 -38.88 5.61 17.61
CA PRO A 351 -39.60 4.94 18.70
C PRO A 351 -38.74 4.78 19.95
N LYS A 352 -39.32 5.08 21.13
CA LYS A 352 -38.63 4.97 22.41
C LYS A 352 -38.36 3.52 22.81
N LEU A 353 -39.24 2.60 22.41
CA LEU A 353 -39.12 1.17 22.70
C LEU A 353 -38.35 0.46 21.58
N LEU A 354 -37.26 -0.24 21.94
CA LEU A 354 -36.42 -0.99 20.98
C LEU A 354 -37.21 -2.03 20.17
N ASN A 355 -38.29 -2.58 20.74
CA ASN A 355 -39.09 -3.62 20.11
C ASN A 355 -39.91 -3.09 18.91
N GLU A 356 -40.16 -1.79 18.85
CA GLU A 356 -40.91 -1.12 17.79
C GLU A 356 -40.02 -0.73 16.60
N ILE A 357 -38.70 -0.81 16.76
CA ILE A 357 -37.73 -0.47 15.71
C ILE A 357 -37.57 -1.66 14.77
N GLN A 358 -37.84 -1.46 13.48
CA GLN A 358 -37.46 -2.37 12.41
C GLN A 358 -36.36 -1.72 11.58
N LEU A 359 -35.17 -2.33 11.58
CA LEU A 359 -34.02 -1.80 10.84
C LEU A 359 -34.10 -2.23 9.38
N GLU A 360 -34.08 -1.27 8.47
CA GLU A 360 -33.91 -1.55 7.05
C GLU A 360 -32.49 -2.05 6.77
N SER A 361 -32.31 -2.82 5.69
CA SER A 361 -31.01 -3.38 5.29
C SER A 361 -29.93 -2.30 5.17
N ARG A 362 -30.27 -1.12 4.67
CA ARG A 362 -29.33 0.00 4.49
C ARG A 362 -28.88 0.59 5.83
N GLN A 363 -29.82 0.80 6.76
CA GLN A 363 -29.54 1.31 8.11
C GLN A 363 -28.66 0.32 8.89
N LYS A 364 -28.94 -0.98 8.74
CA LYS A 364 -28.14 -2.03 9.37
C LYS A 364 -26.69 -2.05 8.85
N GLN A 365 -26.50 -1.92 7.54
CA GLN A 365 -25.15 -1.87 6.94
C GLN A 365 -24.34 -0.66 7.43
N GLU A 366 -24.99 0.49 7.55
CA GLU A 366 -24.36 1.71 8.08
C GLU A 366 -23.93 1.55 9.54
N ILE A 367 -24.82 0.99 10.37
CA ILE A 367 -24.53 0.70 11.78
C ILE A 367 -23.40 -0.34 11.91
N ASP A 368 -23.43 -1.39 11.09
CA ASP A 368 -22.38 -2.42 11.07
C ASP A 368 -21.01 -1.81 10.72
N ALA A 369 -20.95 -0.84 9.82
CA ALA A 369 -19.72 -0.14 9.46
C ALA A 369 -19.16 0.69 10.64
N TYR A 370 -20.01 1.40 11.39
CA TYR A 370 -19.58 2.13 12.58
C TYR A 370 -19.06 1.20 13.69
N LEU A 371 -19.74 0.07 13.93
CA LEU A 371 -19.34 -0.90 14.94
C LEU A 371 -18.04 -1.62 14.57
N GLU A 372 -17.84 -1.93 13.29
CA GLU A 372 -16.59 -2.48 12.78
C GLU A 372 -15.42 -1.52 12.94
N TYR A 373 -15.60 -0.25 12.55
CA TYR A 373 -14.58 0.79 12.71
C TYR A 373 -14.19 1.00 14.17
N PHE A 374 -15.17 1.02 15.08
CA PHE A 374 -14.93 1.11 16.52
C PHE A 374 -14.12 -0.08 17.06
N CYS A 375 -14.49 -1.30 16.67
CA CYS A 375 -13.81 -2.52 17.09
C CYS A 375 -12.35 -2.59 16.60
N GLN A 376 -12.03 -1.94 15.48
CA GLN A 376 -10.65 -1.84 14.99
C GLN A 376 -9.81 -0.83 15.78
N SER A 377 -10.43 0.24 16.29
CA SER A 377 -9.74 1.37 16.92
C SER A 377 -9.66 1.30 18.45
N TYR A 378 -10.66 0.74 19.15
CA TYR A 378 -10.78 0.87 20.61
C TYR A 378 -10.53 -0.42 21.40
N LEU A 379 -11.02 -1.58 20.95
CA LEU A 379 -10.87 -2.86 21.67
C LEU A 379 -9.50 -3.54 21.47
N THR A 380 -8.60 -2.87 20.75
CA THR A 380 -7.20 -3.27 20.54
C THR A 380 -6.22 -2.58 21.49
N GLN A 381 -6.71 -1.67 22.35
CA GLN A 381 -5.89 -0.85 23.25
C GLN A 381 -6.01 -1.21 24.75
N ASN A 382 -6.88 -2.15 25.14
CA ASN A 382 -7.04 -2.62 26.52
C ASN A 382 -6.70 -4.10 26.66
#